data_AF-A0A1E2RV83-F1
#
_entry.id   AF-A0A1E2RV83-F1
#
_cell.length_a   1.000
_cell.length_b   1.000
_cell.length_c   1.000
_cell.angle_alpha   90.00
_cell.angle_beta   90.00
_cell.angle_gamma   90.00
#
_symmetry.space_group_name_H-M   'P 1'
#
loop_
_entity.id
_entity.type
_entity.pdbx_description
1 polymer ?
#
loop_
_entity_poly.entity_id
_entity_poly.type
_entity_poly.pdbx_seq_one_letter_code
_entity_poly.pdbx_strand_id
1 'polypeptide(L)'
;MNNAPASRELSDAEKKRLERVGNRRGRNRPSKVPARLARTSAFAPKRRGLITDSSFERLYIVRGHSVVRVSGRELGSQHRDALYAVFRLGHESETVRDPSATLGLRNYMKVETSWRELLKCMGLTQHVNNVAALHYTFEDIKKVVVTIYEGDEQRLLEKFRQGKLPKDGGKMGNMLHDVEWTGLGLDDRVCVYYGEWSAAMVVSAKLVSLNADVQFALGSDYAKSFWPYIDSFQKHSWVDEDRLAELVGRDLWGPHESAETRRDFRSKCRKALDDMVKAGGLRSWRAEIKGDGRRKSRRYHYEHGLDPQLELPIAPEKILEMEETTKERTAKVAAAP
;
A
#
# COMPACT_ATOMS: atom_id res chain seq x y z
N MET A 1 -45.57 17.38 -7.64
CA MET A 1 -44.82 18.53 -7.08
C MET A 1 -43.93 18.00 -5.98
N ASN A 2 -42.61 18.12 -6.17
CA ASN A 2 -41.56 17.61 -5.29
C ASN A 2 -41.41 18.51 -4.06
N ASN A 3 -41.50 17.95 -2.85
CA ASN A 3 -41.00 18.59 -1.63
C ASN A 3 -39.63 17.99 -1.29
N ALA A 4 -38.57 18.69 -1.69
CA ALA A 4 -37.23 18.43 -1.17
C ALA A 4 -37.12 18.99 0.27
N PRO A 5 -36.50 18.30 1.23
CA PRO A 5 -36.32 18.85 2.57
C PRO A 5 -35.34 20.03 2.52
N ALA A 6 -35.77 21.16 3.08
CA ALA A 6 -34.98 22.38 3.18
C ALA A 6 -33.63 22.11 3.86
N SER A 7 -32.56 22.59 3.22
CA SER A 7 -31.21 22.60 3.77
C SER A 7 -31.19 23.36 5.08
N ARG A 8 -31.17 22.64 6.20
CA ARG A 8 -31.06 23.20 7.55
C ARG A 8 -29.77 23.99 7.66
N GLU A 9 -29.86 25.31 7.83
CA GLU A 9 -28.70 26.16 8.07
C GLU A 9 -28.07 25.78 9.42
N LEU A 10 -26.77 25.48 9.40
CA LEU A 10 -26.01 25.07 10.58
C LEU A 10 -25.93 26.21 11.59
N SER A 11 -26.18 25.92 12.86
CA SER A 11 -26.05 26.89 13.96
C SER A 11 -24.60 27.35 14.13
N ASP A 12 -24.37 28.50 14.75
CA ASP A 12 -23.01 29.03 14.94
C ASP A 12 -22.13 28.12 15.81
N ALA A 13 -22.72 27.35 16.73
CA ALA A 13 -22.01 26.32 17.49
C ALA A 13 -21.61 25.12 16.62
N GLU A 14 -22.45 24.74 15.65
CA GLU A 14 -22.15 23.70 14.66
C GLU A 14 -21.12 24.18 13.65
N LYS A 15 -21.19 25.43 13.16
CA LYS A 15 -20.15 26.05 12.33
C LYS A 15 -18.81 26.10 13.06
N LYS A 16 -18.79 26.50 14.34
CA LYS A 16 -17.57 26.54 15.16
C LYS A 16 -17.04 25.15 15.51
N ARG A 17 -17.91 24.12 15.63
CA ARG A 17 -17.51 22.71 15.68
C ARG A 17 -16.97 22.23 14.35
N LEU A 18 -17.59 22.59 13.23
CA LEU A 18 -17.15 22.26 11.87
C LEU A 18 -15.80 22.90 11.55
N GLU A 19 -15.58 24.16 11.96
CA GLU A 19 -14.30 24.86 11.86
C GLU A 19 -13.24 24.21 12.74
N ARG A 20 -13.57 23.77 13.97
CA ARG A 20 -12.61 23.03 14.82
C ARG A 20 -12.28 21.64 14.28
N VAL A 21 -13.25 20.96 13.66
CA VAL A 21 -13.07 19.65 13.03
C VAL A 21 -12.33 19.79 11.70
N GLY A 22 -12.59 20.85 10.92
CA GLY A 22 -11.88 21.19 9.68
C GLY A 22 -10.47 21.74 9.90
N ASN A 23 -10.21 22.37 11.05
CA ASN A 23 -8.87 22.87 11.43
C ASN A 23 -7.98 21.79 12.04
N ARG A 24 -8.50 20.62 12.42
CA ARG A 24 -7.67 19.42 12.65
C ARG A 24 -7.39 18.79 11.29
N ARG A 25 -6.24 19.11 10.70
CA ARG A 25 -5.74 18.47 9.47
C ARG A 25 -5.29 17.03 9.80
N GLY A 26 -6.25 16.18 10.16
CA GLY A 26 -6.07 14.73 10.21
C GLY A 26 -6.07 14.16 8.79
N ARG A 27 -5.61 12.92 8.65
CA ARG A 27 -5.66 12.20 7.37
C ARG A 27 -7.12 12.07 6.91
N ASN A 28 -7.43 12.61 5.74
CA ASN A 28 -8.76 12.48 5.16
C ASN A 28 -8.87 11.13 4.45
N ARG A 29 -9.87 10.32 4.82
CA ARG A 29 -10.24 9.04 4.15
C ARG A 29 -9.04 8.15 3.78
N PRO A 30 -8.30 7.63 4.78
CA PRO A 30 -7.10 6.86 4.52
C PRO A 30 -7.36 5.52 3.81
N SER A 31 -6.41 5.11 2.96
CA SER A 31 -6.40 3.75 2.40
C SER A 31 -5.76 2.79 3.39
N LYS A 32 -6.39 1.63 3.60
CA LYS A 32 -5.85 0.56 4.43
C LYS A 32 -4.95 -0.33 3.57
N VAL A 33 -3.64 -0.13 3.65
CA VAL A 33 -2.68 -0.82 2.78
C VAL A 33 -1.87 -1.84 3.58
N PRO A 34 -1.52 -3.02 3.03
CA PRO A 34 -0.62 -3.95 3.72
C PRO A 34 0.69 -3.27 4.14
N ALA A 35 1.05 -3.37 5.42
CA ALA A 35 2.22 -2.67 5.99
C ALA A 35 3.52 -2.97 5.23
N ARG A 36 3.67 -4.22 4.77
CA ARG A 36 4.84 -4.64 3.99
C ARG A 36 4.89 -3.95 2.64
N LEU A 37 3.76 -3.83 1.94
CA LEU A 37 3.70 -3.16 0.64
C LEU A 37 4.08 -1.67 0.74
N ALA A 38 3.68 -1.01 1.83
CA ALA A 38 4.06 0.37 2.08
C ALA A 38 5.57 0.55 2.32
N ARG A 39 6.24 -0.50 2.83
CA ARG A 39 7.67 -0.50 3.18
C ARG A 39 8.58 -1.06 2.07
N THR A 40 8.04 -1.52 0.94
CA THR A 40 8.82 -2.15 -0.13
C THR A 40 9.04 -1.22 -1.33
N SER A 41 10.09 -1.53 -2.07
CA SER A 41 10.37 -1.02 -3.41
C SER A 41 9.60 -1.72 -4.52
N ALA A 42 8.54 -2.47 -4.21
CA ALA A 42 7.85 -3.35 -5.16
C ALA A 42 7.30 -2.65 -6.42
N PHE A 43 7.28 -1.31 -6.42
CA PHE A 43 6.90 -0.48 -7.56
C PHE A 43 8.04 0.45 -7.94
N ALA A 44 8.44 0.40 -9.21
CA ALA A 44 9.44 1.28 -9.79
C ALA A 44 8.95 2.74 -9.81
N PRO A 45 9.83 3.73 -9.60
CA PRO A 45 9.50 5.15 -9.65
C PRO A 45 9.38 5.66 -11.10
N LYS A 46 8.54 5.00 -11.91
CA LYS A 46 8.26 5.37 -13.30
C LYS A 46 6.85 4.91 -13.71
N ARG A 47 6.26 5.66 -14.64
CA ARG A 47 4.98 5.31 -15.29
C ARG A 47 5.13 4.56 -16.61
N ARG A 48 6.25 4.79 -17.31
CA ARG A 48 6.50 4.28 -18.68
C ARG A 48 7.84 3.55 -18.72
N GLY A 49 8.02 2.71 -19.75
CA GLY A 49 9.24 1.91 -19.92
C GLY A 49 9.42 0.87 -18.82
N LEU A 50 8.32 0.30 -18.34
CA LEU A 50 8.33 -0.83 -17.42
C LEU A 50 8.79 -2.08 -18.16
N ILE A 51 9.47 -2.98 -17.46
CA ILE A 51 9.88 -4.27 -18.03
C ILE A 51 8.63 -5.16 -18.16
N THR A 52 8.26 -5.48 -19.40
CA THR A 52 7.07 -6.28 -19.73
C THR A 52 7.36 -7.75 -20.05
N ASP A 53 8.62 -8.15 -19.95
CA ASP A 53 9.09 -9.51 -20.16
C ASP A 53 8.50 -10.45 -19.11
N SER A 54 7.86 -11.54 -19.53
CA SER A 54 7.26 -12.55 -18.65
C SER A 54 8.28 -13.23 -17.73
N SER A 55 9.55 -13.25 -18.12
CA SER A 55 10.66 -13.77 -17.32
C SER A 55 11.18 -12.77 -16.28
N PHE A 56 10.62 -11.55 -16.24
CA PHE A 56 11.01 -10.56 -15.23
C PHE A 56 10.81 -11.12 -13.83
N GLU A 57 11.87 -11.09 -13.04
CA GLU A 57 11.86 -11.41 -11.62
C GLU A 57 12.71 -10.38 -10.88
N ARG A 58 12.16 -9.82 -9.81
CA ARG A 58 12.90 -8.94 -8.90
C ARG A 58 12.55 -9.23 -7.46
N LEU A 59 13.58 -9.25 -6.63
CA LEU A 59 13.44 -9.29 -5.18
C LEU A 59 13.53 -7.90 -4.58
N TYR A 60 12.64 -7.64 -3.64
CA TYR A 60 12.57 -6.43 -2.85
C TYR A 60 12.71 -6.81 -1.37
N ILE A 61 13.61 -6.14 -0.69
CA ILE A 61 13.98 -6.49 0.68
C ILE A 61 13.25 -5.56 1.64
N VAL A 62 12.54 -6.12 2.60
CA VAL A 62 11.98 -5.39 3.75
C VAL A 62 12.82 -5.73 4.96
N ARG A 63 13.78 -4.83 5.26
CA ARG A 63 14.76 -5.07 6.33
C ARG A 63 14.11 -5.47 7.65
N GLY A 64 14.63 -6.54 8.26
CA GLY A 64 14.14 -7.09 9.51
C GLY A 64 12.76 -7.76 9.47
N HIS A 65 12.16 -7.98 8.29
CA HIS A 65 10.80 -8.51 8.19
C HIS A 65 10.60 -9.61 7.13
N SER A 66 10.88 -9.31 5.86
CA SER A 66 10.47 -10.19 4.75
C SER A 66 11.17 -9.86 3.44
N VAL A 67 11.18 -10.82 2.51
CA VAL A 67 11.58 -10.60 1.11
C VAL A 67 10.33 -10.70 0.23
N VAL A 68 10.12 -9.69 -0.61
CA VAL A 68 9.01 -9.64 -1.57
C VAL A 68 9.57 -9.89 -2.96
N ARG A 69 9.17 -11.00 -3.58
CA ARG A 69 9.42 -11.28 -4.98
C ARG A 69 8.29 -10.75 -5.82
N VAL A 70 8.61 -10.07 -6.91
CA VAL A 70 7.68 -9.73 -7.98
C VAL A 70 8.16 -10.41 -9.25
N SER A 71 7.28 -11.19 -9.87
CA SER A 71 7.56 -11.91 -11.10
C SER A 71 6.47 -11.68 -12.16
N GLY A 72 6.84 -11.80 -13.43
CA GLY A 72 5.96 -11.68 -14.57
C GLY A 72 6.07 -10.34 -15.29
N ARG A 73 5.99 -9.21 -14.56
CA ARG A 73 6.20 -7.84 -15.09
C ARG A 73 6.65 -6.89 -13.98
N GLU A 74 7.29 -5.78 -14.37
CA GLU A 74 7.62 -4.70 -13.46
C GLU A 74 6.39 -3.79 -13.21
N LEU A 75 6.05 -3.57 -11.94
CA LEU A 75 4.98 -2.65 -11.56
C LEU A 75 5.52 -1.23 -11.38
N GLY A 76 4.76 -0.24 -11.85
CA GLY A 76 5.11 1.18 -11.76
C GLY A 76 4.22 1.98 -10.80
N SER A 77 4.38 3.31 -10.77
CA SER A 77 3.61 4.19 -9.89
C SER A 77 2.10 4.17 -10.16
N GLN A 78 1.68 4.03 -11.42
CA GLN A 78 0.25 3.90 -11.78
C GLN A 78 -0.38 2.62 -11.21
N HIS A 79 0.38 1.53 -11.17
CA HIS A 79 -0.09 0.25 -10.63
C HIS A 79 -0.31 0.36 -9.12
N ARG A 80 0.61 1.04 -8.42
CA ARG A 80 0.47 1.35 -6.99
C ARG A 80 -0.79 2.15 -6.73
N ASP A 81 -1.01 3.23 -7.48
CA ASP A 81 -2.17 4.10 -7.30
C ASP A 81 -3.48 3.35 -7.56
N ALA A 82 -3.52 2.49 -8.59
CA ALA A 82 -4.70 1.65 -8.88
C ALA A 82 -5.01 0.70 -7.71
N LEU A 83 -4.00 0.04 -7.15
CA LEU A 83 -4.17 -0.83 -5.98
C LEU A 83 -4.64 -0.04 -4.76
N TYR A 84 -4.08 1.15 -4.53
CA TYR A 84 -4.46 1.97 -3.39
C TYR A 84 -5.88 2.52 -3.52
N ALA A 85 -6.35 2.74 -4.75
CA ALA A 85 -7.74 3.06 -5.02
C ALA A 85 -8.65 1.89 -4.64
N VAL A 86 -8.31 0.66 -5.03
CA VAL A 86 -9.05 -0.56 -4.62
C VAL A 86 -9.05 -0.71 -3.10
N PHE A 87 -7.91 -0.54 -2.43
CA PHE A 87 -7.79 -0.64 -0.97
C PHE A 87 -8.53 0.47 -0.20
N ARG A 88 -8.95 1.54 -0.89
CA ARG A 88 -9.74 2.62 -0.32
C ARG A 88 -11.24 2.29 -0.29
N LEU A 89 -11.68 1.40 -1.18
CA LEU A 89 -13.08 1.02 -1.32
C LEU A 89 -13.49 0.02 -0.23
N GLY A 90 -14.79 -0.03 0.04
CA GLY A 90 -15.38 -1.04 0.90
C GLY A 90 -15.19 -2.43 0.28
N HIS A 91 -14.81 -3.40 1.10
CA HIS A 91 -14.66 -4.79 0.68
C HIS A 91 -15.69 -5.67 1.40
N GLU A 92 -16.13 -6.70 0.71
CA GLU A 92 -17.06 -7.71 1.18
C GLU A 92 -16.37 -9.07 1.23
N SER A 93 -16.84 -9.96 2.09
CA SER A 93 -16.38 -11.35 2.10
C SER A 93 -17.35 -12.20 1.30
N GLU A 94 -16.83 -12.95 0.34
CA GLU A 94 -17.60 -13.85 -0.51
C GLU A 94 -17.09 -15.28 -0.37
N THR A 95 -17.99 -16.22 -0.10
CA THR A 95 -17.67 -17.65 -0.06
C THR A 95 -18.00 -18.27 -1.39
N VAL A 96 -16.97 -18.70 -2.13
CA VAL A 96 -17.11 -19.34 -3.44
C VAL A 96 -16.85 -20.83 -3.29
N ARG A 97 -17.58 -21.66 -4.04
CA ARG A 97 -17.28 -23.09 -4.14
C ARG A 97 -15.99 -23.29 -4.94
N ASP A 98 -14.98 -23.84 -4.30
CA ASP A 98 -13.69 -24.12 -4.90
C ASP A 98 -13.40 -25.62 -4.76
N PRO A 99 -13.44 -26.40 -5.86
CA PRO A 99 -13.16 -27.83 -5.84
C PRO A 99 -11.74 -28.16 -5.35
N SER A 100 -10.81 -27.20 -5.39
CA SER A 100 -9.43 -27.37 -4.94
C SER A 100 -9.24 -27.12 -3.44
N ALA A 101 -10.24 -26.54 -2.76
CA ALA A 101 -10.19 -26.29 -1.32
C ALA A 101 -10.56 -27.54 -0.52
N THR A 102 -9.94 -27.75 0.64
CA THR A 102 -10.15 -28.92 1.51
C THR A 102 -11.62 -29.14 1.91
N LEU A 103 -12.40 -28.06 2.03
CA LEU A 103 -13.82 -28.09 2.38
C LEU A 103 -14.73 -27.78 1.19
N GLY A 104 -14.20 -27.73 -0.04
CA GLY A 104 -14.94 -27.36 -1.25
C GLY A 104 -15.40 -25.90 -1.30
N LEU A 105 -14.95 -25.07 -0.34
CA LEU A 105 -15.32 -23.67 -0.19
C LEU A 105 -14.06 -22.84 0.07
N ARG A 106 -13.97 -21.67 -0.56
CA ARG A 106 -12.91 -20.69 -0.37
C ARG A 106 -13.52 -19.31 -0.16
N ASN A 107 -13.02 -18.62 0.87
CA ASN A 107 -13.44 -17.25 1.17
C ASN A 107 -12.53 -16.28 0.45
N TYR A 108 -13.11 -15.43 -0.38
CA TYR A 108 -12.47 -14.31 -1.04
C TYR A 108 -12.90 -13.01 -0.38
N MET A 109 -12.02 -12.02 -0.42
CA MET A 109 -12.43 -10.64 -0.19
C MET A 109 -12.60 -9.97 -1.54
N LYS A 110 -13.74 -9.32 -1.76
CA LYS A 110 -14.13 -8.72 -3.04
C LYS A 110 -14.38 -7.24 -2.88
N VAL A 111 -14.04 -6.47 -3.90
CA VAL A 111 -14.50 -5.09 -4.11
C VAL A 111 -15.30 -5.07 -5.41
N GLU A 112 -16.57 -4.68 -5.33
CA GLU A 112 -17.42 -4.43 -6.49
C GLU A 112 -17.55 -2.91 -6.69
N THR A 113 -17.17 -2.42 -7.87
CA THR A 113 -17.08 -0.99 -8.17
C THR A 113 -17.28 -0.72 -9.67
N SER A 114 -17.07 0.51 -10.12
CA SER A 114 -17.04 0.89 -11.54
C SER A 114 -15.77 1.66 -11.89
N TRP A 115 -15.46 1.77 -13.17
CA TRP A 115 -14.34 2.59 -13.63
C TRP A 115 -14.46 4.04 -13.16
N ARG A 116 -15.67 4.60 -13.15
CA ARG A 116 -15.95 5.96 -12.67
C ARG A 116 -15.54 6.13 -11.21
N GLU A 117 -15.89 5.18 -10.37
CA GLU A 117 -15.59 5.24 -8.94
C GLU A 117 -14.09 5.11 -8.67
N LEU A 118 -13.41 4.20 -9.37
CA LEU A 118 -11.96 4.08 -9.29
C LEU A 118 -11.24 5.37 -9.72
N LEU A 119 -11.65 5.98 -10.84
CA LEU A 119 -11.09 7.25 -11.29
C LEU A 119 -11.33 8.39 -10.29
N LYS A 120 -12.54 8.47 -9.72
CA LYS A 120 -12.85 9.43 -8.65
C LYS A 120 -11.97 9.21 -7.42
N CYS A 121 -11.77 7.96 -7.01
CA CYS A 121 -10.91 7.62 -5.87
C CYS A 121 -9.47 8.06 -6.08
N MET A 122 -8.96 7.95 -7.31
CA MET A 122 -7.62 8.37 -7.72
C MET A 122 -7.50 9.88 -7.99
N GLY A 123 -8.59 10.65 -7.92
CA GLY A 123 -8.60 12.08 -8.26
C GLY A 123 -8.41 12.36 -9.76
N LEU A 124 -8.72 11.39 -10.63
CA LEU A 124 -8.60 11.52 -12.08
C LEU A 124 -9.93 11.97 -12.72
N THR A 125 -9.83 12.60 -13.90
CA THR A 125 -11.00 12.96 -14.68
C THR A 125 -11.71 11.71 -15.21
N GLN A 126 -13.05 11.74 -15.24
CA GLN A 126 -13.91 10.66 -15.71
C GLN A 126 -13.96 10.64 -17.24
N HIS A 127 -12.81 10.44 -17.87
CA HIS A 127 -12.62 10.47 -19.31
C HIS A 127 -12.24 9.07 -19.82
N VAL A 128 -12.72 8.70 -21.01
CA VAL A 128 -12.53 7.36 -21.62
C VAL A 128 -11.04 6.98 -21.71
N ASN A 129 -10.16 7.93 -22.05
CA ASN A 129 -8.71 7.67 -22.07
C ASN A 129 -8.14 7.23 -20.71
N ASN A 130 -8.67 7.76 -19.60
CA ASN A 130 -8.24 7.33 -18.27
C ASN A 130 -8.80 5.95 -17.92
N VAL A 131 -10.02 5.62 -18.40
CA VAL A 131 -10.56 4.26 -18.28
C VAL A 131 -9.69 3.27 -19.05
N ALA A 132 -9.32 3.57 -20.29
CA ALA A 132 -8.43 2.73 -21.09
C ALA A 132 -7.07 2.52 -20.42
N ALA A 133 -6.45 3.60 -19.91
CA ALA A 133 -5.19 3.52 -19.18
C ALA A 133 -5.31 2.67 -17.90
N LEU A 134 -6.40 2.82 -17.16
CA LEU A 134 -6.65 2.07 -15.93
C LEU A 134 -6.93 0.59 -16.24
N HIS A 135 -7.69 0.30 -17.30
CA HIS A 135 -7.90 -1.06 -17.79
C HIS A 135 -6.58 -1.76 -18.11
N TYR A 136 -5.69 -1.13 -18.89
CA TYR A 136 -4.37 -1.71 -19.17
C TYR A 136 -3.53 -1.89 -17.91
N THR A 137 -3.66 -0.98 -16.94
CA THR A 137 -2.99 -1.10 -15.64
C THR A 137 -3.49 -2.34 -14.88
N PHE A 138 -4.80 -2.61 -14.85
CA PHE A 138 -5.34 -3.80 -14.21
C PHE A 138 -4.97 -5.08 -14.96
N GLU A 139 -4.98 -5.07 -16.29
CA GLU A 139 -4.45 -6.14 -17.14
C GLU A 139 -2.99 -6.48 -16.80
N ASP A 140 -2.15 -5.46 -16.60
CA ASP A 140 -0.76 -5.66 -16.18
C ASP A 140 -0.67 -6.21 -14.76
N ILE A 141 -1.49 -5.70 -13.82
CA ILE A 141 -1.53 -6.24 -12.45
C ILE A 141 -1.94 -7.73 -12.44
N LYS A 142 -2.90 -8.15 -13.27
CA LYS A 142 -3.31 -9.57 -13.38
C LYS A 142 -2.16 -10.49 -13.79
N LYS A 143 -1.20 -9.98 -14.56
CA LYS A 143 -0.05 -10.75 -15.07
C LYS A 143 1.11 -10.82 -14.07
N VAL A 144 1.03 -10.10 -12.96
CA VAL A 144 2.10 -10.02 -11.97
C VAL A 144 1.79 -10.91 -10.76
N VAL A 145 2.75 -11.77 -10.44
CA VAL A 145 2.72 -12.58 -9.23
C VAL A 145 3.62 -11.91 -8.19
N VAL A 146 3.02 -11.50 -7.07
CA VAL A 146 3.76 -11.01 -5.90
C VAL A 146 3.83 -12.15 -4.90
N THR A 147 5.03 -12.56 -4.51
CA THR A 147 5.26 -13.60 -3.49
C THR A 147 6.00 -12.98 -2.32
N ILE A 148 5.59 -13.28 -1.09
CA ILE A 148 6.25 -12.75 0.12
C ILE A 148 6.79 -13.90 0.94
N TYR A 149 8.10 -13.85 1.20
CA TYR A 149 8.79 -14.78 2.07
C TYR A 149 8.97 -14.11 3.43
N GLU A 150 8.36 -14.70 4.47
CA GLU A 150 8.50 -14.24 5.86
C GLU A 150 9.71 -14.90 6.51
N GLY A 151 10.47 -14.14 7.33
CA GLY A 151 11.60 -14.66 8.08
C GLY A 151 12.84 -13.78 8.02
N ASP A 152 13.98 -14.36 8.42
CA ASP A 152 15.28 -13.69 8.39
C ASP A 152 15.71 -13.39 6.94
N GLU A 153 15.81 -12.11 6.62
CA GLU A 153 16.13 -11.61 5.29
C GLU A 153 17.46 -12.14 4.76
N GLN A 154 18.48 -12.30 5.61
CA GLN A 154 19.81 -12.73 5.18
C GLN A 154 19.78 -14.17 4.70
N ARG A 155 19.15 -15.05 5.48
CA ARG A 155 18.97 -16.46 5.14
C ARG A 155 18.11 -16.64 3.89
N LEU A 156 17.05 -15.83 3.74
CA LEU A 156 16.19 -15.86 2.56
C LEU A 156 16.95 -15.45 1.29
N LEU A 157 17.76 -14.39 1.37
CA LEU A 157 18.59 -13.92 0.26
C LEU A 157 19.69 -14.91 -0.11
N GLU A 158 20.33 -15.54 0.87
CA GLU A 158 21.34 -16.59 0.64
C GLU A 158 20.74 -17.80 -0.08
N LYS A 159 19.58 -18.30 0.39
CA LYS A 159 18.86 -19.40 -0.28
C LYS A 159 18.51 -19.04 -1.72
N PHE A 160 18.02 -17.82 -1.95
CA PHE A 160 17.71 -17.35 -3.30
C PHE A 160 18.93 -17.27 -4.20
N ARG A 161 20.05 -16.72 -3.70
CA ARG A 161 21.32 -16.67 -4.47
C ARG A 161 21.84 -18.07 -4.84
N GLN A 162 21.52 -19.09 -4.05
CA GLN A 162 21.85 -20.49 -4.33
C GLN A 162 20.85 -21.17 -5.29
N GLY A 163 19.92 -20.42 -5.90
CA GLY A 163 18.89 -20.96 -6.80
C GLY A 163 17.82 -21.79 -6.08
N LYS A 164 17.80 -21.77 -4.74
CA LYS A 164 16.81 -22.49 -3.94
C LYS A 164 15.71 -21.51 -3.56
N LEU A 165 14.50 -21.76 -4.06
CA LEU A 165 13.30 -21.10 -3.51
C LEU A 165 13.22 -21.44 -2.01
N PRO A 166 13.07 -20.46 -1.11
CA PRO A 166 12.91 -20.75 0.31
C PRO A 166 11.67 -21.64 0.51
N LYS A 167 11.88 -22.93 0.79
CA LYS A 167 10.81 -23.89 1.08
C LYS A 167 10.28 -23.77 2.52
N ASP A 168 11.01 -23.06 3.38
CA ASP A 168 10.71 -22.98 4.80
C ASP A 168 9.95 -21.68 5.14
N GLY A 169 8.72 -21.83 5.66
CA GLY A 169 8.09 -20.87 6.57
C GLY A 169 7.41 -19.61 5.99
N GLY A 170 7.45 -19.38 4.68
CA GLY A 170 6.79 -18.20 4.07
C GLY A 170 5.34 -18.46 3.67
N LYS A 171 4.42 -17.56 4.05
CA LYS A 171 3.07 -17.52 3.45
C LYS A 171 3.14 -16.96 2.03
N MET A 172 3.09 -17.84 1.04
CA MET A 172 2.98 -17.48 -0.37
C MET A 172 1.54 -17.04 -0.67
N GLY A 173 1.34 -15.91 -1.34
CA GLY A 173 0.02 -15.50 -1.80
C GLY A 173 0.08 -14.30 -2.72
N ASN A 174 -0.78 -14.29 -3.73
CA ASN A 174 -0.89 -13.18 -4.68
C ASN A 174 -1.47 -11.93 -3.99
N MET A 175 -1.19 -10.76 -4.55
CA MET A 175 -1.78 -9.51 -4.06
C MET A 175 -3.25 -9.39 -4.48
N LEU A 176 -3.55 -9.66 -5.75
CA LEU A 176 -4.91 -9.84 -6.28
C LEU A 176 -5.05 -11.29 -6.76
N HIS A 177 -6.23 -11.88 -6.55
CA HIS A 177 -6.55 -13.21 -7.07
C HIS A 177 -7.00 -13.10 -8.52
N ASP A 178 -7.99 -12.23 -8.76
CA ASP A 178 -8.52 -11.95 -10.09
C ASP A 178 -9.11 -10.55 -10.15
N VAL A 179 -9.25 -10.04 -11.38
CA VAL A 179 -9.97 -8.80 -11.67
C VAL A 179 -10.84 -9.04 -12.90
N GLU A 180 -12.14 -8.82 -12.74
CA GLU A 180 -13.16 -9.02 -13.77
C GLU A 180 -13.82 -7.68 -14.11
N TRP A 181 -14.21 -7.48 -15.37
CA TRP A 181 -14.98 -6.31 -15.78
C TRP A 181 -15.91 -6.64 -16.95
N THR A 182 -17.04 -5.94 -17.02
CA THR A 182 -18.06 -6.18 -18.07
C THR A 182 -17.80 -5.41 -19.37
N GLY A 183 -17.06 -4.29 -19.28
CA GLY A 183 -16.78 -3.41 -20.42
C GLY A 183 -15.86 -2.24 -20.03
N LEU A 184 -15.78 -1.22 -20.89
CA LEU A 184 -14.92 -0.03 -20.74
C LEU A 184 -15.70 1.29 -20.64
N GLY A 185 -17.02 1.23 -20.50
CA GLY A 185 -17.87 2.36 -20.17
C GLY A 185 -17.63 2.80 -18.73
N LEU A 186 -17.80 4.09 -18.42
CA LEU A 186 -17.51 4.63 -17.08
C LEU A 186 -18.25 3.91 -15.95
N ASP A 187 -19.48 3.48 -16.20
CA ASP A 187 -20.34 2.81 -15.22
C ASP A 187 -20.35 1.29 -15.36
N ASP A 188 -19.50 0.73 -16.24
CA ASP A 188 -19.32 -0.71 -16.33
C ASP A 188 -18.71 -1.26 -15.05
N ARG A 189 -19.18 -2.44 -14.66
CA ARG A 189 -18.82 -3.09 -13.41
C ARG A 189 -17.39 -3.60 -13.48
N VAL A 190 -16.65 -3.37 -12.39
CA VAL A 190 -15.33 -3.92 -12.11
C VAL A 190 -15.38 -4.66 -10.78
N CYS A 191 -15.05 -5.95 -10.79
CA CYS A 191 -14.93 -6.78 -9.60
C CYS A 191 -13.46 -7.13 -9.38
N VAL A 192 -12.94 -6.80 -8.19
CA VAL A 192 -11.56 -7.12 -7.79
C VAL A 192 -11.60 -8.12 -6.64
N TYR A 193 -10.98 -9.28 -6.82
CA TYR A 193 -10.81 -10.28 -5.78
C TYR A 193 -9.41 -10.17 -5.19
N TYR A 194 -9.34 -10.04 -3.87
CA TYR A 194 -8.09 -9.99 -3.14
C TYR A 194 -7.44 -11.36 -3.17
N GLY A 195 -6.12 -11.38 -3.32
CA GLY A 195 -5.37 -12.60 -3.09
C GLY A 195 -5.33 -12.94 -1.60
N GLU A 196 -5.10 -14.22 -1.30
CA GLU A 196 -5.09 -14.77 0.07
C GLU A 196 -4.22 -13.98 1.04
N TRP A 197 -3.07 -13.47 0.57
CA TRP A 197 -2.19 -12.66 1.39
C TRP A 197 -2.80 -11.30 1.75
N SER A 198 -3.33 -10.56 0.76
CA SER A 198 -3.96 -9.27 1.00
C SER A 198 -5.19 -9.43 1.90
N ALA A 199 -5.99 -10.46 1.66
CA ALA A 199 -7.13 -10.81 2.50
C ALA A 199 -6.70 -11.11 3.95
N ALA A 200 -5.67 -11.95 4.14
CA ALA A 200 -5.13 -12.25 5.46
C ALA A 200 -4.58 -11.01 6.19
N MET A 201 -3.97 -10.05 5.49
CA MET A 201 -3.54 -8.77 6.09
C MET A 201 -4.72 -7.91 6.52
N VAL A 202 -5.80 -7.91 5.74
CA VAL A 202 -7.04 -7.19 6.12
C VAL A 202 -7.67 -7.81 7.36
N VAL A 203 -7.79 -9.13 7.41
CA VAL A 203 -8.35 -9.87 8.56
C VAL A 203 -7.47 -9.75 9.81
N SER A 204 -6.15 -9.86 9.66
CA SER A 204 -5.20 -9.77 10.79
C SER A 204 -4.91 -8.34 11.26
N ALA A 205 -5.58 -7.34 10.68
CA ALA A 205 -5.37 -5.91 10.94
C ALA A 205 -3.91 -5.42 10.78
N LYS A 206 -3.05 -6.16 10.07
CA LYS A 206 -1.65 -5.78 9.77
C LYS A 206 -1.57 -4.75 8.62
N LEU A 207 -2.45 -3.76 8.67
CA LEU A 207 -2.58 -2.70 7.68
C LEU A 207 -2.00 -1.40 8.22
N VAL A 208 -1.40 -0.63 7.33
CA VAL A 208 -1.03 0.77 7.58
C VAL A 208 -2.08 1.64 6.93
N SER A 209 -2.59 2.58 7.72
CA SER A 209 -3.37 3.69 7.20
C SER A 209 -2.45 4.65 6.46
N LEU A 210 -2.66 4.83 5.16
CA LEU A 210 -1.92 5.81 4.36
C LEU A 210 -2.83 6.97 3.97
N ASN A 211 -2.30 8.18 3.97
CA ASN A 211 -3.00 9.30 3.35
C ASN A 211 -2.98 9.14 1.83
N ALA A 212 -4.07 8.57 1.32
CA ALA A 212 -4.27 8.32 -0.10
C ALA A 212 -4.45 9.63 -0.90
N ASP A 213 -5.05 10.66 -0.31
CA ASP A 213 -5.24 11.95 -0.99
C ASP A 213 -3.89 12.61 -1.29
N VAL A 214 -2.95 12.57 -0.34
CA VAL A 214 -1.56 13.00 -0.60
C VAL A 214 -0.95 12.12 -1.68
N GLN A 215 -1.01 10.79 -1.56
CA GLN A 215 -0.45 9.86 -2.55
C GLN A 215 -0.90 10.18 -3.98
N PHE A 216 -2.21 10.40 -4.19
CA PHE A 216 -2.76 10.71 -5.51
C PHE A 216 -2.37 12.10 -6.01
N ALA A 217 -2.20 13.07 -5.11
CA ALA A 217 -1.77 14.43 -5.44
C ALA A 217 -0.28 14.54 -5.82
N LEU A 218 0.56 13.55 -5.48
CA LEU A 218 1.98 13.56 -5.84
C LEU A 218 2.15 13.53 -7.37
N GLY A 219 2.95 14.44 -7.91
CA GLY A 219 3.31 14.45 -9.32
C GLY A 219 4.50 13.55 -9.64
N SER A 220 5.48 13.50 -8.73
CA SER A 220 6.74 12.79 -8.90
C SER A 220 6.57 11.29 -8.63
N ASP A 221 7.03 10.46 -9.56
CA ASP A 221 7.03 9.01 -9.36
C ASP A 221 7.95 8.57 -8.21
N TYR A 222 9.05 9.31 -7.98
CA TYR A 222 9.89 9.09 -6.80
C TYR A 222 9.15 9.44 -5.51
N ALA A 223 8.36 10.52 -5.51
CA ALA A 223 7.55 10.87 -4.35
C ALA A 223 6.52 9.77 -4.06
N LYS A 224 5.84 9.27 -5.11
CA LYS A 224 4.91 8.14 -4.97
C LYS A 224 5.56 6.86 -4.47
N SER A 225 6.84 6.62 -4.78
CA SER A 225 7.62 5.50 -4.25
C SER A 225 7.97 5.69 -2.77
N PHE A 226 8.38 6.89 -2.37
CA PHE A 226 8.85 7.21 -1.02
C PHE A 226 7.73 7.44 -0.01
N TRP A 227 6.62 8.03 -0.43
CA TRP A 227 5.55 8.50 0.45
C TRP A 227 4.95 7.39 1.33
N PRO A 228 4.62 6.19 0.81
CA PRO A 228 4.07 5.13 1.65
C PRO A 228 4.99 4.69 2.78
N TYR A 229 6.32 4.72 2.55
CA TYR A 229 7.29 4.45 3.61
C TYR A 229 7.22 5.59 4.63
N ILE A 230 7.41 6.84 4.22
CA ILE A 230 7.43 8.01 5.11
C ILE A 230 6.14 8.10 5.94
N ASP A 231 4.97 8.01 5.30
CA ASP A 231 3.68 8.11 5.96
C ASP A 231 3.37 6.92 6.89
N SER A 232 4.00 5.75 6.66
CA SER A 232 3.89 4.60 7.56
C SER A 232 4.67 4.76 8.87
N PHE A 233 5.60 5.72 8.97
CA PHE A 233 6.45 5.93 10.15
C PHE A 233 6.16 7.26 10.85
N GLN A 234 5.02 7.36 11.53
CA GLN A 234 4.56 8.60 12.17
C GLN A 234 5.49 9.14 13.29
N LYS A 235 6.30 8.28 13.93
CA LYS A 235 7.23 8.66 15.01
C LYS A 235 8.65 8.97 14.51
N HIS A 236 8.90 8.83 13.22
CA HIS A 236 10.22 8.96 12.63
C HIS A 236 10.27 10.20 11.73
N SER A 237 11.22 11.11 11.98
CA SER A 237 11.28 12.42 11.31
C SER A 237 12.44 12.55 10.35
N TRP A 238 13.02 11.43 9.89
CA TRP A 238 14.11 11.44 8.94
C TRP A 238 14.12 10.21 8.02
N VAL A 239 14.95 10.21 6.99
CA VAL A 239 15.21 9.04 6.15
C VAL A 239 16.58 9.20 5.50
N ASP A 240 17.38 8.13 5.52
CA ASP A 240 18.71 8.12 4.90
C ASP A 240 18.60 7.95 3.38
N GLU A 241 19.55 8.53 2.65
CA GLU A 241 19.64 8.45 1.18
C GLU A 241 19.67 7.00 0.69
N ASP A 242 20.40 6.14 1.40
CA ASP A 242 20.48 4.69 1.10
C ASP A 242 19.12 4.02 1.21
N ARG A 243 18.32 4.39 2.23
CA ARG A 243 16.96 3.86 2.37
C ARG A 243 16.05 4.33 1.25
N LEU A 244 16.15 5.59 0.83
CA LEU A 244 15.38 6.09 -0.31
C LEU A 244 15.76 5.35 -1.60
N ALA A 245 17.05 5.08 -1.81
CA ALA A 245 17.50 4.33 -2.97
C ALA A 245 16.99 2.88 -2.97
N GLU A 246 17.00 2.22 -1.81
CA GLU A 246 16.41 0.90 -1.62
C GLU A 246 14.93 0.88 -1.99
N LEU A 247 14.15 1.91 -1.60
CA LEU A 247 12.72 2.05 -1.93
C LEU A 247 12.43 2.26 -3.42
N VAL A 248 13.45 2.50 -4.25
CA VAL A 248 13.32 2.53 -5.70
C VAL A 248 14.13 1.43 -6.40
N GLY A 249 14.62 0.45 -5.64
CA GLY A 249 15.38 -0.69 -6.18
C GLY A 249 16.76 -0.30 -6.72
N ARG A 250 17.38 0.75 -6.18
CA ARG A 250 18.68 1.26 -6.59
C ARG A 250 19.73 1.03 -5.50
N ASP A 251 20.92 0.58 -5.91
CA ASP A 251 22.10 0.51 -5.05
C ASP A 251 23.00 1.71 -5.34
N LEU A 252 23.08 2.69 -4.43
CA LEU A 252 23.83 3.94 -4.62
C LEU A 252 25.34 3.78 -4.73
N TRP A 253 25.86 2.69 -4.18
CA TRP A 253 27.29 2.44 -4.08
C TRP A 253 27.71 1.24 -4.94
N GLY A 254 26.80 0.75 -5.78
CA GLY A 254 27.03 -0.36 -6.69
C GLY A 254 28.06 -0.01 -7.78
N PRO A 255 28.60 -1.03 -8.47
CA PRO A 255 29.65 -0.87 -9.47
C PRO A 255 29.22 -0.03 -10.69
N HIS A 256 27.91 0.09 -10.93
CA HIS A 256 27.34 0.86 -12.04
C HIS A 256 27.03 2.33 -11.68
N GLU A 257 27.34 2.77 -10.46
CA GLU A 257 27.03 4.13 -9.98
C GLU A 257 28.20 5.10 -10.10
N SER A 258 27.98 6.18 -10.84
CA SER A 258 28.89 7.31 -11.00
C SER A 258 28.57 8.47 -10.05
N ALA A 259 29.48 9.44 -9.93
CA ALA A 259 29.21 10.65 -9.15
C ALA A 259 28.04 11.48 -9.74
N GLU A 260 27.89 11.45 -11.05
CA GLU A 260 26.82 12.13 -11.77
C GLU A 260 25.46 11.49 -11.53
N THR A 261 25.36 10.16 -11.66
CA THR A 261 24.13 9.42 -11.41
C THR A 261 23.67 9.56 -9.95
N ARG A 262 24.59 9.59 -8.99
CA ARG A 262 24.29 9.94 -7.58
C ARG A 262 23.80 11.39 -7.43
N ARG A 263 24.42 12.35 -8.12
CA ARG A 263 23.98 13.76 -8.12
C ARG A 263 22.56 13.91 -8.70
N ASP A 264 22.26 13.20 -9.77
CA ASP A 264 20.92 13.15 -10.36
C ASP A 264 19.90 12.55 -9.40
N PHE A 265 20.22 11.41 -8.76
CA PHE A 265 19.37 10.81 -7.73
C PHE A 265 19.03 11.78 -6.60
N ARG A 266 20.03 12.50 -6.10
CA ARG A 266 19.86 13.54 -5.09
C ARG A 266 18.96 14.67 -5.55
N SER A 267 19.07 15.07 -6.81
CA SER A 267 18.17 16.05 -7.41
C SER A 267 16.72 15.55 -7.40
N LYS A 268 16.51 14.28 -7.79
CA LYS A 268 15.20 13.61 -7.76
C LYS A 268 14.65 13.47 -6.35
N CYS A 269 15.49 13.16 -5.35
CA CYS A 269 15.08 13.08 -3.94
C CYS A 269 14.54 14.42 -3.44
N ARG A 270 15.25 15.53 -3.71
CA ARG A 270 14.79 16.87 -3.30
C ARG A 270 13.49 17.24 -3.98
N LYS A 271 13.39 17.04 -5.30
CA LYS A 271 12.14 17.25 -6.05
C LYS A 271 10.98 16.42 -5.50
N ALA A 272 11.24 15.19 -5.08
CA ALA A 272 10.22 14.33 -4.49
C ALA A 272 9.74 14.86 -3.13
N LEU A 273 10.65 15.33 -2.26
CA LEU A 273 10.29 15.92 -0.97
C LEU A 273 9.58 17.27 -1.13
N ASP A 274 10.01 18.10 -2.09
CA ASP A 274 9.32 19.35 -2.46
C ASP A 274 7.89 19.07 -2.94
N ASP A 275 7.71 18.03 -3.73
CA ASP A 275 6.39 17.58 -4.20
C ASP A 275 5.51 17.09 -3.04
N MET A 276 6.07 16.40 -2.04
CA MET A 276 5.35 16.02 -0.82
C MET A 276 4.94 17.22 0.04
N VAL A 277 5.77 18.28 0.09
CA VAL A 277 5.38 19.54 0.74
C VAL A 277 4.25 20.21 -0.02
N LYS A 278 4.37 20.29 -1.36
CA LYS A 278 3.32 20.87 -2.22
C LYS A 278 2.00 20.11 -2.11
N ALA A 279 2.03 18.79 -2.02
CA ALA A 279 0.87 17.94 -1.81
C ALA A 279 0.30 18.00 -0.38
N GLY A 280 0.96 18.71 0.55
CA GLY A 280 0.54 18.85 1.94
C GLY A 280 0.82 17.63 2.82
N GLY A 281 1.60 16.65 2.33
CA GLY A 281 2.03 15.49 3.11
C GLY A 281 3.10 15.83 4.14
N LEU A 282 4.01 16.74 3.78
CA LEU A 282 5.05 17.28 4.65
C LEU A 282 4.83 18.78 4.88
N ARG A 283 5.16 19.28 6.07
CA ARG A 283 5.20 20.72 6.33
C ARG A 283 6.51 21.32 5.85
N SER A 284 7.62 20.65 6.14
CA SER A 284 8.96 21.10 5.80
C SER A 284 9.92 19.91 5.70
N TRP A 285 11.04 20.10 5.02
CA TRP A 285 12.14 19.13 5.00
C TRP A 285 13.49 19.85 4.91
N ARG A 286 14.56 19.18 5.35
CA ARG A 286 15.95 19.64 5.20
C ARG A 286 16.89 18.47 4.98
N ALA A 287 18.01 18.71 4.31
CA ALA A 287 19.06 17.70 4.12
C ALA A 287 20.25 17.98 5.05
N GLU A 288 20.66 16.97 5.78
CA GLU A 288 21.94 16.88 6.48
C GLU A 288 22.90 16.04 5.63
N ILE A 289 24.15 16.47 5.49
CA ILE A 289 25.18 15.68 4.82
C ILE A 289 25.88 14.83 5.88
N LYS A 290 25.98 13.52 5.64
CA LYS A 290 26.69 12.58 6.51
C LYS A 290 27.91 12.00 5.79
N GLY A 291 28.96 11.73 6.56
CA GLY A 291 30.22 11.16 6.08
C GLY A 291 31.16 12.18 5.43
N ASP A 292 32.35 11.70 5.09
CA ASP A 292 33.45 12.48 4.54
C ASP A 292 33.98 11.89 3.22
N GLY A 293 34.85 12.66 2.55
CA GLY A 293 35.51 12.20 1.32
C GLY A 293 34.58 11.83 0.16
N ARG A 294 34.82 10.66 -0.45
CA ARG A 294 34.11 10.18 -1.65
C ARG A 294 32.77 9.49 -1.35
N ARG A 295 32.49 9.15 -0.08
CA ARG A 295 31.25 8.48 0.37
C ARG A 295 30.37 9.38 1.22
N LYS A 296 30.15 10.61 0.75
CA LYS A 296 29.17 11.52 1.37
C LYS A 296 27.77 11.00 1.08
N SER A 297 26.99 10.68 2.10
CA SER A 297 25.56 10.37 2.02
C SER A 297 24.74 11.54 2.56
N ARG A 298 23.41 11.45 2.45
CA ARG A 298 22.50 12.47 2.99
C ARG A 298 21.45 11.84 3.89
N ARG A 299 21.06 12.58 4.91
CA ARG A 299 19.89 12.31 5.73
C ARG A 299 18.87 13.41 5.49
N TYR A 300 17.68 13.04 5.06
CA TYR A 300 16.58 13.97 4.84
C TYR A 300 15.72 13.97 6.09
N HIS A 301 15.72 15.08 6.82
CA HIS A 301 14.82 15.31 7.94
C HIS A 301 13.55 15.96 7.43
N TYR A 302 12.41 15.58 8.00
CA TYR A 302 11.10 16.11 7.60
C TYR A 302 10.16 16.24 8.78
N GLU A 303 9.20 17.15 8.64
CA GLU A 303 8.07 17.33 9.54
C GLU A 303 6.80 16.92 8.81
N HIS A 304 6.02 16.00 9.37
CA HIS A 304 4.74 15.60 8.79
C HIS A 304 3.77 16.79 8.75
N GLY A 305 3.08 16.96 7.63
CA GLY A 305 2.09 18.03 7.46
C GLY A 305 0.78 17.77 8.22
N LEU A 306 0.56 16.52 8.63
CA LEU A 306 -0.66 16.02 9.24
C LEU A 306 -0.36 15.37 10.57
N ASP A 307 -1.29 15.51 11.50
CA ASP A 307 -1.15 14.88 12.81
C ASP A 307 -1.14 13.35 12.67
N PRO A 308 -0.39 12.64 13.54
CA PRO A 308 -0.47 11.20 13.64
C PRO A 308 -1.93 10.78 13.77
N GLN A 309 -2.35 9.83 12.95
CA GLN A 309 -3.68 9.26 13.16
C GLN A 309 -3.64 8.52 14.49
N LEU A 310 -4.45 8.96 15.45
CA LEU A 310 -4.70 8.23 16.69
C LEU A 310 -4.94 6.78 16.31
N GLU A 311 -4.12 5.87 16.85
CA GLU A 311 -4.30 4.44 16.67
C GLU A 311 -5.75 4.13 17.04
N LEU A 312 -6.48 3.46 16.13
CA LEU A 312 -7.76 2.88 16.50
C LEU A 312 -7.48 1.98 17.70
N PRO A 313 -8.24 2.06 18.80
CA PRO A 313 -8.11 1.08 19.86
C PRO A 313 -8.29 -0.28 19.20
N ILE A 314 -7.22 -1.08 19.21
CA ILE A 314 -7.32 -2.52 19.00
C ILE A 314 -8.34 -2.93 20.04
N ALA A 315 -9.49 -3.46 19.59
CA ALA A 315 -10.53 -3.89 20.50
C ALA A 315 -9.83 -4.78 21.55
N PRO A 316 -9.94 -4.47 22.85
CA PRO A 316 -9.29 -5.27 23.87
C PRO A 316 -9.74 -6.72 23.70
N GLU A 317 -8.83 -7.66 23.98
CA GLU A 317 -8.88 -9.13 23.85
C GLU A 317 -10.09 -9.84 24.52
N LYS A 318 -11.24 -9.20 24.66
CA LYS A 318 -12.45 -9.78 25.25
C LYS A 318 -13.14 -10.85 24.38
N ILE A 319 -12.66 -11.12 23.17
CA ILE A 319 -13.18 -12.22 22.34
C ILE A 319 -12.52 -13.56 22.74
N LEU A 320 -11.33 -13.56 23.34
CA LEU A 320 -10.69 -14.80 23.81
C LEU A 320 -11.23 -15.28 25.16
N GLU A 321 -11.71 -14.38 26.04
CA GLU A 321 -12.32 -14.76 27.32
C GLU A 321 -13.72 -15.41 27.17
N MET A 322 -14.42 -15.14 26.06
CA MET A 322 -15.71 -15.80 25.79
C MET A 322 -15.55 -17.24 25.27
N GLU A 323 -14.42 -17.59 24.65
CA GLU A 323 -14.16 -18.97 24.21
C GLU A 323 -13.67 -19.87 25.35
N GLU A 324 -12.90 -19.34 26.31
CA GLU A 324 -12.46 -20.11 27.49
C GLU A 324 -13.62 -20.40 28.45
N THR A 325 -14.53 -19.43 28.68
CA THR A 325 -15.71 -19.64 29.54
C THR A 325 -16.73 -20.62 28.95
N THR A 326 -16.76 -20.76 27.61
CA THR A 326 -17.64 -21.73 26.93
C THR A 326 -17.05 -23.15 26.94
N LYS A 327 -15.72 -23.29 26.88
CA LYS A 327 -15.02 -24.58 27.01
C LYS A 327 -15.03 -25.11 28.46
N GLU A 328 -14.91 -24.25 29.47
CA GLU A 328 -15.05 -24.67 30.88
C GLU A 328 -16.47 -25.11 31.24
N ARG A 329 -17.50 -24.48 30.66
CA ARG A 329 -18.90 -24.90 30.88
C ARG A 329 -19.24 -26.23 30.21
N THR A 330 -18.70 -26.51 29.03
CA THR A 330 -18.92 -27.79 28.33
C THR A 330 -18.12 -28.93 28.96
N ALA A 331 -16.93 -28.67 29.51
CA ALA A 331 -16.14 -29.66 30.24
C ALA A 331 -16.76 -30.06 31.60
N LYS A 332 -17.41 -29.13 32.31
CA LYS A 332 -18.10 -29.45 33.59
C LYS A 332 -19.40 -30.24 33.41
N VAL A 333 -20.07 -30.16 32.27
CA VAL A 333 -21.30 -30.93 31.99
C VAL A 333 -20.98 -32.37 31.59
N ALA A 334 -19.79 -32.64 31.03
CA ALA A 334 -19.37 -33.98 30.63
C ALA A 334 -18.71 -34.81 31.76
N ALA A 335 -18.46 -34.22 32.93
CA ALA A 335 -17.74 -34.85 34.05
C ALA A 335 -18.56 -34.98 35.34
N ALA A 336 -19.88 -34.77 35.29
CA ALA A 336 -20.77 -35.08 36.41
C ALA A 336 -21.29 -36.53 36.27
N PRO A 337 -21.11 -37.41 37.28
CA PRO A 337 -21.62 -38.78 37.27
C PRO A 337 -23.15 -38.86 37.39
#